data_AF-A0A1J1GRS4-F1
#
_entry.id   AF-A0A1J1GRS4-F1
#
_cell.length_a   1.000
_cell.length_b   1.000
_cell.length_c   1.000
_cell.angle_alpha   90.00
_cell.angle_beta   90.00
_cell.angle_gamma   90.00
#
_symmetry.space_group_name_H-M   'P 1'
#
loop_
_entity.id
_entity.type
_entity.pdbx_description
1 polymer ?
#
loop_
_entity_poly.entity_id
_entity_poly.type
_entity_poly.pdbx_seq_one_letter_code
_entity_poly.pdbx_strand_id
1 'polypeptide(L)'
;MKNYEKFKRQISLWGLEHQKILMSNFICILGSNLITLEIAKGLLLSGVSNLTIVDNELANSDDSKYYIFCTNVVNNYRCKVIKNNLMNINENANIDCIVENPIQYFHNEILKNNNSYDIIVCNLSVKNNLMIEKLCIENNKNVVTCHSNGFLGYLNICIKNHLYMDNDKNDDFSYYYYLSISLNNELKEYVKNIEYSYFTNNTPSDKILFLVKCYQDFCNLKDKKKINFLEFIKKKNELTNLHFSMKKINILINLNEIILRINYFLKDKKLINKTHLFIFLVVYKSFIKKKKKLPYLFDFSFNDKNINNILKKRNISDKKEIKYIIDRKRKKYNFKKRFNISYFTYFFSNFHFIRKKENNKNENSIFNNFLDFLYLYIVSSYQKTHENNVHLLKNEKYFSDSSSEEKKCDSNNKILKRKSKILSCNKKNDILNFYKNPLVVNLKKKGNTKYQQEIRYKSFLSNKNEKSIVRLYSLIDINKSFLLQNIEKINNIFITYNKYSNINNNCVSLLLAGLITQEVLKICTLFLKPYLNYFFYKRYE
;
A
#
# COMPACT_ATOMS: atom_id res chain seq x y z
N MET A 1 24.17 -2.48 -16.39
CA MET A 1 24.64 -2.58 -14.99
C MET A 1 24.43 -1.29 -14.20
N LYS A 2 24.78 -0.09 -14.73
CA LYS A 2 24.69 1.21 -14.02
C LYS A 2 23.35 1.56 -13.33
N ASN A 3 22.19 1.24 -13.93
CA ASN A 3 20.90 1.62 -13.32
C ASN A 3 20.55 0.84 -12.04
N TYR A 4 21.00 -0.41 -11.88
CA TYR A 4 20.66 -1.20 -10.69
C TYR A 4 21.56 -0.87 -9.50
N GLU A 5 22.78 -0.39 -9.74
CA GLU A 5 23.64 0.14 -8.68
C GLU A 5 23.05 1.41 -8.05
N LYS A 6 22.46 2.29 -8.88
CA LYS A 6 21.77 3.50 -8.42
C LYS A 6 20.66 3.22 -7.41
N PHE A 7 19.95 2.09 -7.56
CA PHE A 7 18.82 1.70 -6.71
C PHE A 7 19.15 0.61 -5.69
N LYS A 8 20.43 0.34 -5.42
CA LYS A 8 20.85 -0.78 -4.55
C LYS A 8 20.17 -0.78 -3.18
N ARG A 9 19.98 0.40 -2.57
CA ARG A 9 19.29 0.54 -1.28
C ARG A 9 17.80 0.20 -1.39
N GLN A 10 17.11 0.74 -2.39
CA GLN A 10 15.69 0.46 -2.67
C GLN A 10 15.48 -1.03 -2.98
N ILE A 11 16.36 -1.61 -3.79
CA ILE A 11 16.38 -3.04 -4.11
C ILE A 11 16.57 -3.89 -2.86
N SER A 12 17.30 -3.43 -1.84
CA SER A 12 17.43 -4.18 -0.58
C SER A 12 16.13 -4.23 0.23
N LEU A 13 15.24 -3.25 0.07
CA LEU A 13 13.96 -3.19 0.78
C LEU A 13 12.91 -4.12 0.17
N TRP A 14 12.72 -4.06 -1.16
CA TRP A 14 11.65 -4.80 -1.84
C TRP A 14 12.13 -5.79 -2.89
N GLY A 15 13.43 -5.89 -3.16
CA GLY A 15 14.00 -6.85 -4.12
C GLY A 15 14.05 -6.34 -5.57
N LEU A 16 14.92 -6.99 -6.36
CA LEU A 16 15.16 -6.63 -7.77
C LEU A 16 13.90 -6.71 -8.64
N GLU A 17 13.06 -7.72 -8.42
CA GLU A 17 11.88 -7.96 -9.26
C GLU A 17 10.82 -6.88 -9.04
N HIS A 18 10.57 -6.47 -7.78
CA HIS A 18 9.67 -5.37 -7.45
C HIS A 18 10.19 -4.02 -7.96
N GLN A 19 11.52 -3.81 -7.96
CA GLN A 19 12.13 -2.62 -8.56
C GLN A 19 11.85 -2.56 -10.07
N LYS A 20 11.95 -3.68 -10.79
CA LYS A 20 11.66 -3.72 -12.24
C LYS A 20 10.17 -3.44 -12.52
N ILE A 21 9.26 -3.94 -11.69
CA ILE A 21 7.83 -3.63 -11.79
C ILE A 21 7.61 -2.11 -11.60
N LEU A 22 8.21 -1.54 -10.54
CA LEU A 22 8.15 -0.10 -10.25
C LEU A 22 8.60 0.74 -11.45
N MET A 23 9.75 0.40 -12.05
CA MET A 23 10.30 1.12 -13.21
C MET A 23 9.43 1.02 -14.46
N SER A 24 8.54 0.03 -14.56
CA SER A 24 7.64 -0.18 -15.70
C SER A 24 6.31 0.57 -15.62
N ASN A 25 6.02 1.21 -14.48
CA ASN A 25 4.74 1.86 -14.26
C ASN A 25 4.69 3.27 -14.84
N PHE A 26 3.49 3.65 -15.30
CA PHE A 26 3.17 4.98 -15.82
C PHE A 26 2.28 5.71 -14.84
N ILE A 27 2.70 6.90 -14.39
CA ILE A 27 1.97 7.70 -13.40
C ILE A 27 1.55 9.02 -14.01
N CYS A 28 0.27 9.34 -13.93
CA CYS A 28 -0.26 10.66 -14.30
C CYS A 28 -0.51 11.48 -13.04
N ILE A 29 -0.04 12.72 -13.02
CA ILE A 29 -0.27 13.68 -11.94
C ILE A 29 -1.12 14.83 -12.48
N LEU A 30 -2.28 15.07 -11.86
CA LEU A 30 -3.21 16.14 -12.20
C LEU A 30 -3.04 17.30 -11.22
N GLY A 31 -2.69 18.48 -11.75
CA GLY A 31 -2.37 19.69 -10.97
C GLY A 31 -0.90 19.78 -10.59
N SER A 32 -0.36 20.99 -10.57
CA SER A 32 1.07 21.22 -10.37
C SER A 32 1.34 22.34 -9.34
N ASN A 33 1.85 21.92 -8.17
CA ASN A 33 2.29 22.79 -7.07
C ASN A 33 3.46 22.11 -6.32
N LEU A 34 3.87 22.66 -5.16
CA LEU A 34 4.94 22.11 -4.33
C LEU A 34 4.75 20.60 -4.00
N ILE A 35 3.53 20.19 -3.65
CA ILE A 35 3.24 18.77 -3.34
C ILE A 35 3.52 17.90 -4.57
N THR A 36 3.07 18.33 -5.74
CA THR A 36 3.29 17.60 -7.00
C THR A 36 4.78 17.44 -7.30
N LEU A 37 5.59 18.49 -7.13
CA LEU A 37 7.05 18.33 -7.33
C LEU A 37 7.63 17.31 -6.37
N GLU A 38 7.36 17.42 -5.07
CA GLU A 38 8.00 16.56 -4.08
C GLU A 38 7.58 15.09 -4.24
N ILE A 39 6.33 14.84 -4.64
CA ILE A 39 5.87 13.51 -5.06
C ILE A 39 6.66 13.04 -6.27
N ALA A 40 6.67 13.81 -7.36
CA ALA A 40 7.33 13.44 -8.60
C ALA A 40 8.84 13.18 -8.39
N LYS A 41 9.50 14.02 -7.60
CA LYS A 41 10.90 13.88 -7.17
C LYS A 41 11.11 12.59 -6.37
N GLY A 42 10.28 12.31 -5.37
CA GLY A 42 10.37 11.10 -4.57
C GLY A 42 10.17 9.82 -5.38
N LEU A 43 9.24 9.84 -6.34
CA LEU A 43 8.99 8.74 -7.28
C LEU A 43 10.18 8.56 -8.24
N LEU A 44 10.72 9.64 -8.78
CA LEU A 44 11.87 9.66 -9.68
C LEU A 44 13.12 9.08 -9.01
N LEU A 45 13.41 9.51 -7.79
CA LEU A 45 14.53 9.01 -6.97
C LEU A 45 14.38 7.53 -6.59
N SER A 46 13.15 7.02 -6.59
CA SER A 46 12.84 5.62 -6.33
C SER A 46 12.89 4.74 -7.58
N GLY A 47 13.02 5.34 -8.77
CA GLY A 47 13.16 4.63 -10.05
C GLY A 47 11.94 4.66 -10.96
N VAL A 48 10.87 5.38 -10.60
CA VAL A 48 9.82 5.68 -11.58
C VAL A 48 10.37 6.64 -12.61
N SER A 49 10.26 6.31 -13.89
CA SER A 49 10.78 7.14 -14.97
C SER A 49 9.72 7.61 -15.95
N ASN A 50 8.50 7.06 -15.92
CA ASN A 50 7.40 7.47 -16.80
C ASN A 50 6.38 8.29 -16.02
N LEU A 51 6.45 9.61 -16.15
CA LEU A 51 5.58 10.56 -15.48
C LEU A 51 4.90 11.47 -16.51
N THR A 52 3.60 11.70 -16.35
CA THR A 52 2.87 12.73 -17.10
C THR A 52 2.29 13.73 -16.11
N ILE A 53 2.61 15.01 -16.26
CA ILE A 53 2.10 16.09 -15.41
C ILE A 53 1.16 16.94 -16.25
N VAL A 54 -0.09 17.06 -15.81
CA VAL A 54 -1.13 17.80 -16.52
C VAL A 54 -1.54 19.00 -15.67
N ASP A 55 -1.30 20.19 -16.20
CA ASP A 55 -1.74 21.44 -15.59
C ASP A 55 -1.68 22.59 -16.60
N ASN A 56 -2.62 23.52 -16.50
CA ASN A 56 -2.67 24.74 -17.31
C ASN A 56 -2.45 26.02 -16.48
N GLU A 57 -2.17 25.92 -15.18
CA GLU A 57 -1.88 27.08 -14.35
C GLU A 57 -0.47 27.66 -14.62
N LEU A 58 -0.40 29.00 -14.62
CA LEU A 58 0.84 29.76 -14.71
C LEU A 58 1.43 29.98 -13.30
N ALA A 59 2.75 29.98 -13.21
CA ALA A 59 3.46 30.35 -12.00
C ALA A 59 3.23 31.83 -11.67
N ASN A 60 2.84 32.12 -10.44
CA ASN A 60 2.57 33.48 -9.96
C ASN A 60 3.57 33.90 -8.87
N SER A 61 3.42 35.12 -8.34
CA SER A 61 4.30 35.65 -7.28
C SER A 61 4.20 34.90 -5.95
N ASP A 62 3.09 34.20 -5.67
CA ASP A 62 2.99 33.37 -4.47
C ASP A 62 3.82 32.10 -4.58
N ASP A 63 4.00 31.59 -5.80
CA ASP A 63 4.84 30.42 -6.06
C ASP A 63 6.32 30.71 -5.84
N SER A 64 6.76 31.98 -5.94
CA SER A 64 8.15 32.37 -5.75
C SER A 64 8.68 32.11 -4.33
N LYS A 65 7.77 31.83 -3.39
CA LYS A 65 8.08 31.43 -2.01
C LYS A 65 8.61 29.99 -1.95
N TYR A 66 8.41 29.20 -3.00
CA TYR A 66 8.96 27.86 -3.12
C TYR A 66 10.28 27.90 -3.88
N TYR A 67 11.28 27.14 -3.40
CA TYR A 67 12.64 27.07 -3.94
C TYR A 67 12.74 26.70 -5.45
N ILE A 68 11.63 26.30 -6.04
CA ILE A 68 11.46 25.69 -7.36
C ILE A 68 11.09 26.73 -8.41
N PHE A 69 10.39 27.78 -7.98
CA PHE A 69 9.90 28.86 -8.82
C PHE A 69 10.75 30.09 -8.53
N CYS A 70 11.97 30.13 -9.04
CA CYS A 70 12.79 31.34 -8.97
C CYS A 70 12.08 32.51 -9.66
N THR A 71 12.42 33.75 -9.31
CA THR A 71 11.79 34.99 -9.80
C THR A 71 11.70 35.08 -11.33
N ASN A 72 12.62 34.42 -12.06
CA ASN A 72 12.69 34.43 -13.52
C ASN A 72 11.71 33.45 -14.19
N VAL A 73 10.82 32.82 -13.41
CA VAL A 73 9.94 31.74 -13.86
C VAL A 73 8.46 32.14 -13.81
N VAL A 74 8.15 33.34 -13.32
CA VAL A 74 6.79 33.90 -13.33
C VAL A 74 6.25 33.94 -14.77
N ASN A 75 4.96 33.64 -14.94
CA ASN A 75 4.27 33.49 -16.24
C ASN A 75 4.68 32.28 -17.09
N ASN A 76 5.50 31.35 -16.57
CA ASN A 76 5.65 30.03 -17.18
C ASN A 76 4.62 29.04 -16.62
N TYR A 77 4.18 28.09 -17.45
CA TYR A 77 3.32 26.99 -16.99
C TYR A 77 4.00 26.17 -15.89
N ARG A 78 3.34 26.05 -14.73
CA ARG A 78 3.92 25.38 -13.55
C ARG A 78 4.38 23.95 -13.84
N CYS A 79 3.63 23.20 -14.65
CA CYS A 79 3.99 21.85 -15.05
C CYS A 79 5.34 21.80 -15.79
N LYS A 80 5.61 22.75 -16.69
CA LYS A 80 6.88 22.86 -17.43
C LYS A 80 8.05 23.16 -16.49
N VAL A 81 7.84 24.05 -15.51
CA VAL A 81 8.83 24.38 -14.48
C VAL A 81 9.21 23.14 -13.67
N ILE A 82 8.19 22.39 -13.23
CA ILE A 82 8.38 21.15 -12.48
C ILE A 82 9.15 20.12 -13.32
N LYS A 83 8.81 19.95 -14.60
CA LYS A 83 9.56 19.05 -15.49
C LYS A 83 11.02 19.46 -15.62
N ASN A 84 11.33 20.73 -15.83
CA ASN A 84 12.73 21.18 -15.94
C ASN A 84 13.51 20.85 -14.66
N ASN A 85 12.92 21.07 -13.49
CA ASN A 85 13.54 20.70 -12.22
C ASN A 85 13.75 19.18 -12.07
N LEU A 86 12.80 18.37 -12.52
CA LEU A 86 12.92 16.90 -12.47
C LEU A 86 13.95 16.36 -13.47
N MET A 87 14.05 16.97 -14.66
CA MET A 87 15.04 16.60 -15.67
C MET A 87 16.47 16.83 -15.17
N ASN A 88 16.71 17.90 -14.38
CA ASN A 88 18.00 18.14 -13.73
C ASN A 88 18.39 17.03 -12.72
N ILE A 89 17.42 16.27 -12.19
CA ILE A 89 17.67 15.17 -11.25
C ILE A 89 17.93 13.85 -12.00
N ASN A 90 17.23 13.64 -13.12
CA ASN A 90 17.38 12.45 -13.95
C ASN A 90 17.02 12.75 -15.40
N GLU A 91 18.02 13.13 -16.20
CA GLU A 91 17.84 13.49 -17.62
C GLU A 91 17.27 12.34 -18.47
N ASN A 92 17.46 11.09 -18.04
CA ASN A 92 16.96 9.90 -18.73
C ASN A 92 15.49 9.57 -18.41
N ALA A 93 14.80 10.43 -17.65
CA ALA A 93 13.41 10.21 -17.29
C ALA A 93 12.48 10.61 -18.44
N ASN A 94 11.47 9.78 -18.69
CA ASN A 94 10.40 10.06 -19.62
C ASN A 94 9.30 10.89 -18.91
N ILE A 95 9.48 12.21 -18.90
CA ILE A 95 8.58 13.16 -18.25
C ILE A 95 7.84 13.99 -19.29
N ASP A 96 6.54 13.78 -19.40
CA ASP A 96 5.65 14.55 -20.26
C ASP A 96 4.92 15.64 -19.48
N CYS A 97 4.78 16.82 -20.11
CA CYS A 97 3.97 17.92 -19.58
C CYS A 97 2.89 18.30 -20.58
N ILE A 98 1.65 18.23 -20.13
CA ILE A 98 0.48 18.53 -20.94
C ILE A 98 -0.15 19.80 -20.37
N VAL A 99 -0.15 20.85 -21.19
CA VAL A 99 -0.70 22.17 -20.82
C VAL A 99 -2.18 22.20 -21.16
N GLU A 100 -2.97 21.53 -20.33
CA GLU A 100 -4.42 21.43 -20.47
C GLU A 100 -5.10 21.49 -19.10
N ASN A 101 -6.38 21.82 -19.08
CA ASN A 101 -7.16 21.75 -17.84
C ASN A 101 -7.18 20.29 -17.34
N PRO A 102 -6.75 20.02 -16.08
CA PRO A 102 -6.63 18.65 -15.58
C PRO A 102 -7.95 17.85 -15.60
N ILE A 103 -9.08 18.53 -15.42
CA ILE A 103 -10.42 17.90 -15.42
C ILE A 103 -10.80 17.51 -16.85
N GLN A 104 -10.60 18.41 -17.81
CA GLN A 104 -10.89 18.14 -19.22
C GLN A 104 -10.04 16.98 -19.76
N TYR A 105 -8.73 17.01 -19.47
CA TYR A 105 -7.82 15.93 -19.82
C TYR A 105 -8.24 14.59 -19.19
N PHE A 106 -8.63 14.61 -17.91
CA PHE A 106 -9.13 13.40 -17.25
C PHE A 106 -10.35 12.81 -17.97
N HIS A 107 -11.32 13.63 -18.37
CA HIS A 107 -12.49 13.16 -19.10
C HIS A 107 -12.16 12.66 -20.51
N ASN A 108 -11.38 13.40 -21.28
CA ASN A 108 -11.14 13.10 -22.69
C ASN A 108 -10.09 11.99 -22.88
N GLU A 109 -8.98 12.06 -22.16
CA GLU A 109 -7.84 11.18 -22.40
C GLU A 109 -7.84 9.97 -21.47
N ILE A 110 -8.11 10.18 -20.18
CA ILE A 110 -8.00 9.11 -19.18
C ILE A 110 -9.22 8.19 -19.20
N LEU A 111 -10.43 8.78 -19.32
CA LEU A 111 -11.69 8.04 -19.39
C LEU A 111 -12.05 7.61 -20.81
N LYS A 112 -12.26 8.54 -21.76
CA LYS A 112 -12.74 8.17 -23.12
C LYS A 112 -11.69 7.40 -23.91
N ASN A 113 -10.46 7.91 -24.01
CA ASN A 113 -9.38 7.24 -24.77
C ASN A 113 -8.77 6.04 -24.03
N ASN A 114 -9.23 5.75 -22.81
CA ASN A 114 -8.76 4.62 -22.00
C ASN A 114 -7.25 4.61 -21.78
N ASN A 115 -6.60 5.79 -21.73
CA ASN A 115 -5.15 5.90 -21.52
C ASN A 115 -4.72 5.10 -20.29
N SER A 116 -3.65 4.31 -20.48
CA SER A 116 -3.22 3.28 -19.54
C SER A 116 -2.22 3.82 -18.52
N TYR A 117 -2.63 4.81 -17.74
CA TYR A 117 -1.91 5.13 -16.50
C TYR A 117 -2.18 4.04 -15.47
N ASP A 118 -1.12 3.57 -14.82
CA ASP A 118 -1.23 2.54 -13.76
C ASP A 118 -1.77 3.17 -12.46
N ILE A 119 -1.42 4.43 -12.19
CA ILE A 119 -1.89 5.24 -11.05
C ILE A 119 -2.09 6.69 -11.49
N ILE A 120 -3.16 7.31 -11.00
CA ILE A 120 -3.44 8.73 -11.13
C ILE A 120 -3.25 9.39 -9.76
N VAL A 121 -2.41 10.42 -9.68
CA VAL A 121 -2.28 11.27 -8.49
C VAL A 121 -2.99 12.58 -8.78
N CYS A 122 -3.96 12.95 -7.95
CA CYS A 122 -4.81 14.11 -8.18
C CYS A 122 -4.64 15.10 -7.03
N ASN A 123 -4.13 16.27 -7.36
CA ASN A 123 -3.82 17.35 -6.42
C ASN A 123 -4.54 18.63 -6.86
N LEU A 124 -5.87 18.53 -6.93
CA LEU A 124 -6.75 19.63 -7.33
C LEU A 124 -7.53 20.14 -6.11
N SER A 125 -8.53 20.99 -6.34
CA SER A 125 -9.50 21.35 -5.31
C SER A 125 -10.23 20.11 -4.76
N VAL A 126 -10.69 20.19 -3.51
CA VAL A 126 -11.43 19.09 -2.85
C VAL A 126 -12.64 18.66 -3.70
N LYS A 127 -13.38 19.62 -4.27
CA LYS A 127 -14.52 19.41 -5.17
C LYS A 127 -14.14 18.55 -6.39
N ASN A 128 -13.05 18.93 -7.07
CA ASN A 128 -12.59 18.24 -8.27
C ASN A 128 -12.04 16.85 -7.95
N ASN A 129 -11.28 16.73 -6.86
CA ASN A 129 -10.76 15.45 -6.38
C ASN A 129 -11.90 14.45 -6.07
N LEU A 130 -12.97 14.89 -5.40
CA LEU A 130 -14.15 14.05 -5.11
C LEU A 130 -14.85 13.58 -6.38
N MET A 131 -14.94 14.44 -7.40
CA MET A 131 -15.53 14.09 -8.70
C MET A 131 -14.68 13.06 -9.44
N ILE A 132 -13.38 13.30 -9.56
CA ILE A 132 -12.43 12.40 -10.21
C ILE A 132 -12.40 11.05 -9.50
N GLU A 133 -12.46 11.04 -8.17
CA GLU A 133 -12.52 9.81 -7.39
C GLU A 133 -13.73 8.95 -7.73
N LYS A 134 -14.94 9.53 -7.76
CA LYS A 134 -16.17 8.81 -8.12
C LYS A 134 -16.03 8.18 -9.50
N LEU A 135 -15.57 8.96 -10.48
CA LEU A 135 -15.35 8.50 -11.85
C LEU A 135 -14.27 7.42 -11.94
N CYS A 136 -13.17 7.55 -11.20
CA CYS A 136 -12.12 6.52 -11.12
C CYS A 136 -12.65 5.23 -10.51
N ILE A 137 -13.47 5.31 -9.45
CA ILE A 137 -14.12 4.15 -8.85
C ILE A 137 -15.00 3.47 -9.89
N GLU A 138 -15.91 4.19 -10.55
CA GLU A 138 -16.81 3.65 -11.59
C GLU A 138 -16.04 2.99 -12.74
N ASN A 139 -14.94 3.62 -13.18
CA ASN A 139 -14.12 3.15 -14.30
C ASN A 139 -12.93 2.26 -13.90
N ASN A 140 -12.85 1.84 -12.63
CA ASN A 140 -11.82 0.96 -12.08
C ASN A 140 -10.37 1.46 -12.29
N LYS A 141 -10.14 2.76 -12.18
CA LYS A 141 -8.82 3.38 -12.21
C LYS A 141 -8.29 3.56 -10.79
N ASN A 142 -7.00 3.31 -10.58
CA ASN A 142 -6.35 3.58 -9.29
C ASN A 142 -6.10 5.09 -9.18
N VAL A 143 -6.60 5.71 -8.12
CA VAL A 143 -6.40 7.14 -7.88
C VAL A 143 -5.97 7.41 -6.45
N VAL A 144 -5.02 8.33 -6.32
CA VAL A 144 -4.60 8.93 -5.06
C VAL A 144 -5.01 10.39 -5.12
N THR A 145 -5.94 10.81 -4.28
CA THR A 145 -6.39 12.21 -4.20
C THR A 145 -5.77 12.88 -2.98
N CYS A 146 -5.32 14.11 -3.14
CA CYS A 146 -4.72 14.88 -2.06
C CYS A 146 -5.00 16.36 -2.22
N HIS A 147 -4.96 17.09 -1.11
CA HIS A 147 -5.01 18.54 -1.11
C HIS A 147 -4.33 19.03 0.16
N SER A 148 -3.63 20.16 0.08
CA SER A 148 -3.18 20.89 1.27
C SER A 148 -3.52 22.35 1.16
N ASN A 149 -3.99 22.92 2.27
CA ASN A 149 -4.14 24.35 2.41
C ASN A 149 -3.61 24.78 3.79
N GLY A 150 -2.47 25.48 3.80
CA GLY A 150 -1.78 25.88 5.03
C GLY A 150 -1.46 24.70 5.94
N PHE A 151 -2.10 24.66 7.12
CA PHE A 151 -1.86 23.68 8.17
C PHE A 151 -2.71 22.42 8.05
N LEU A 152 -3.58 22.36 7.04
CA LEU A 152 -4.51 21.27 6.83
C LEU A 152 -4.19 20.56 5.54
N GLY A 153 -4.29 19.23 5.58
CA GLY A 153 -4.04 18.41 4.42
C GLY A 153 -4.77 17.09 4.50
N TYR A 154 -5.14 16.55 3.36
CA TYR A 154 -5.66 15.19 3.28
C TYR A 154 -5.00 14.42 2.14
N LEU A 155 -5.01 13.10 2.32
CA LEU A 155 -4.61 12.10 1.37
C LEU A 155 -5.66 10.99 1.40
N ASN A 156 -6.15 10.59 0.24
CA ASN A 156 -7.08 9.47 0.10
C ASN A 156 -6.62 8.57 -1.04
N ILE A 157 -6.81 7.26 -0.86
CA ILE A 157 -6.34 6.24 -1.79
C ILE A 157 -7.53 5.38 -2.19
N CYS A 158 -7.89 5.47 -3.46
CA CYS A 158 -9.00 4.73 -4.04
C CYS A 158 -8.48 3.67 -4.99
N ILE A 159 -8.47 2.44 -4.49
CA ILE A 159 -8.08 1.25 -5.24
C ILE A 159 -9.10 0.15 -4.96
N LYS A 160 -9.73 -0.38 -6.01
CA LYS A 160 -10.74 -1.43 -5.86
C LYS A 160 -10.14 -2.81 -5.59
N ASN A 161 -9.10 -3.20 -6.34
CA ASN A 161 -8.58 -4.57 -6.35
C ASN A 161 -7.05 -4.57 -6.34
N HIS A 162 -6.44 -4.15 -5.24
CA HIS A 162 -4.99 -4.19 -5.10
C HIS A 162 -4.56 -5.56 -4.60
N LEU A 163 -3.69 -6.22 -5.34
CA LEU A 163 -3.01 -7.43 -4.89
C LEU A 163 -1.62 -7.04 -4.40
N TYR A 164 -1.27 -7.45 -3.19
CA TYR A 164 0.03 -7.18 -2.60
C TYR A 164 0.65 -8.47 -2.06
N MET A 165 1.97 -8.51 -1.96
CA MET A 165 2.69 -9.59 -1.29
C MET A 165 2.85 -9.24 0.19
N ASP A 166 2.40 -10.14 1.06
CA ASP A 166 2.59 -10.04 2.49
C ASP A 166 4.00 -10.52 2.87
N ASN A 167 4.61 -9.89 3.88
CA ASN A 167 5.97 -10.22 4.32
C ASN A 167 6.01 -11.29 5.42
N ASP A 168 4.86 -11.83 5.81
CA ASP A 168 4.75 -12.95 6.76
C ASP A 168 5.32 -14.23 6.12
N LYS A 169 6.65 -14.36 6.15
CA LYS A 169 7.40 -15.55 5.72
C LYS A 169 7.17 -16.67 6.71
N ASN A 170 5.99 -17.28 6.68
CA ASN A 170 5.83 -18.61 7.26
C ASN A 170 6.55 -19.62 6.34
N ASP A 171 7.49 -20.39 6.88
CA ASP A 171 8.37 -21.34 6.15
C ASP A 171 7.65 -22.47 5.40
N ASP A 172 6.32 -22.53 5.49
CA ASP A 172 5.46 -23.64 5.04
C ASP A 172 5.50 -23.87 3.52
N PHE A 173 5.72 -22.81 2.72
CA PHE A 173 5.71 -22.95 1.25
C PHE A 173 6.85 -23.84 0.74
N SER A 174 8.03 -23.80 1.37
CA SER A 174 9.18 -24.59 0.94
C SER A 174 8.89 -26.09 1.02
N TYR A 175 8.41 -26.55 2.17
CA TYR A 175 7.99 -27.93 2.39
C TYR A 175 6.84 -28.34 1.46
N TYR A 176 5.83 -27.48 1.28
CA TYR A 176 4.73 -27.75 0.36
C TYR A 176 5.20 -27.92 -1.09
N TYR A 177 6.07 -27.02 -1.55
CA TYR A 177 6.63 -27.07 -2.89
C TYR A 177 7.46 -28.33 -3.10
N TYR A 178 8.33 -28.69 -2.16
CA TYR A 178 9.15 -29.89 -2.27
C TYR A 178 8.33 -31.18 -2.18
N LEU A 179 7.32 -31.23 -1.30
CA LEU A 179 6.35 -32.33 -1.28
C LEU A 179 5.68 -32.51 -2.65
N SER A 180 5.37 -31.42 -3.36
CA SER A 180 4.74 -31.48 -4.69
C SER A 180 5.59 -32.15 -5.77
N ILE A 181 6.88 -32.37 -5.50
CA ILE A 181 7.75 -33.18 -6.35
C ILE A 181 7.21 -34.60 -6.48
N SER A 182 6.61 -35.14 -5.42
CA SER A 182 5.98 -36.47 -5.38
C SER A 182 4.93 -36.70 -6.47
N LEU A 183 4.35 -35.64 -7.06
CA LEU A 183 3.37 -35.74 -8.12
C LEU A 183 3.98 -36.19 -9.47
N ASN A 184 5.31 -36.19 -9.62
CA ASN A 184 5.98 -36.67 -10.82
C ASN A 184 6.01 -38.18 -10.91
N ASN A 185 5.60 -38.76 -12.05
CA ASN A 185 5.51 -40.22 -12.20
C ASN A 185 6.88 -40.91 -12.13
N GLU A 186 7.91 -40.37 -12.80
CA GLU A 186 9.27 -40.94 -12.77
C GLU A 186 9.86 -41.01 -11.34
N LEU A 187 9.54 -40.03 -10.49
CA LEU A 187 9.97 -40.05 -9.09
C LEU A 187 9.11 -40.95 -8.20
N LYS A 188 7.86 -41.24 -8.59
CA LYS A 188 7.03 -42.20 -7.87
C LYS A 188 7.58 -43.61 -7.99
N GLU A 189 8.02 -44.00 -9.18
CA GLU A 189 8.62 -45.31 -9.39
C GLU A 189 9.92 -45.45 -8.61
N TYR A 190 10.77 -44.42 -8.64
CA TYR A 190 12.02 -44.42 -7.90
C TYR A 190 11.81 -44.52 -6.38
N VAL A 191 10.96 -43.64 -5.82
CA VAL A 191 10.75 -43.55 -4.37
C VAL A 191 9.97 -44.74 -3.82
N LYS A 192 9.16 -45.43 -4.62
CA LYS A 192 8.52 -46.69 -4.19
C LYS A 192 9.54 -47.73 -3.74
N ASN A 193 10.69 -47.80 -4.39
CA ASN A 193 11.72 -48.82 -4.15
C ASN A 193 12.66 -48.47 -2.98
N ILE A 194 12.57 -47.27 -2.41
CA ILE A 194 13.40 -46.84 -1.29
C ILE A 194 12.76 -47.32 0.03
N GLU A 195 13.55 -48.00 0.86
CA GLU A 195 13.16 -48.36 2.23
C GLU A 195 13.36 -47.19 3.21
N TYR A 196 12.59 -47.16 4.30
CA TYR A 196 12.72 -46.11 5.31
C TYR A 196 14.09 -46.14 6.03
N SER A 197 14.72 -47.31 6.12
CA SER A 197 16.08 -47.52 6.67
C SER A 197 17.15 -46.71 5.94
N TYR A 198 16.92 -46.31 4.68
CA TYR A 198 17.83 -45.48 3.89
C TYR A 198 18.06 -44.08 4.49
N PHE A 199 17.10 -43.55 5.25
CA PHE A 199 17.15 -42.20 5.79
C PHE A 199 17.95 -42.13 7.10
N THR A 200 19.27 -42.21 6.98
CA THR A 200 20.21 -42.19 8.12
C THR A 200 20.77 -40.81 8.43
N ASN A 201 20.98 -39.97 7.41
CA ASN A 201 21.61 -38.66 7.57
C ASN A 201 20.57 -37.56 7.75
N ASN A 202 20.78 -36.67 8.72
CA ASN A 202 19.86 -35.56 9.03
C ASN A 202 20.01 -34.37 8.05
N THR A 203 20.18 -34.64 6.75
CA THR A 203 20.36 -33.60 5.72
C THR A 203 19.03 -33.05 5.21
N PRO A 204 18.98 -31.81 4.67
CA PRO A 204 17.77 -31.26 4.08
C PRO A 204 17.23 -32.10 2.91
N SER A 205 18.11 -32.71 2.12
CA SER A 205 17.73 -33.57 0.99
C SER A 205 17.04 -34.84 1.46
N ASP A 206 17.55 -35.48 2.50
CA ASP A 206 16.99 -36.72 3.04
C ASP A 206 15.65 -36.44 3.73
N LYS A 207 15.52 -35.30 4.41
CA LYS A 207 14.24 -34.84 4.97
C LYS A 207 13.17 -34.65 3.90
N ILE A 208 13.51 -34.00 2.78
CA ILE A 208 12.58 -33.80 1.67
C ILE A 208 12.21 -35.14 1.03
N LEU A 209 13.19 -36.01 0.78
CA LEU A 209 12.98 -37.29 0.14
C LEU A 209 12.13 -38.23 1.02
N PHE A 210 12.37 -38.23 2.33
CA PHE A 210 11.54 -38.92 3.31
C PHE A 210 10.09 -38.41 3.28
N LEU A 211 9.88 -37.09 3.27
CA LEU A 211 8.53 -36.52 3.17
C LEU A 211 7.83 -36.90 1.85
N VAL A 212 8.57 -36.94 0.74
CA VAL A 212 8.07 -37.41 -0.55
C VAL A 212 7.66 -38.89 -0.48
N LYS A 213 8.47 -39.74 0.16
CA LYS A 213 8.17 -41.16 0.41
C LYS A 213 6.92 -41.33 1.26
N CYS A 214 6.85 -40.66 2.41
CA CYS A 214 5.70 -40.69 3.29
C CYS A 214 4.41 -40.28 2.57
N TYR A 215 4.46 -39.22 1.75
CA TYR A 215 3.30 -38.76 1.00
C TYR A 215 2.82 -39.80 -0.02
N GLN A 216 3.74 -40.45 -0.73
CA GLN A 216 3.40 -41.48 -1.70
C GLN A 216 2.79 -42.72 -1.05
N ASP A 217 3.40 -43.22 0.02
CA ASP A 217 2.89 -44.38 0.75
C ASP A 217 1.52 -44.08 1.37
N PHE A 218 1.36 -42.88 1.96
CA PHE A 218 0.07 -42.42 2.49
C PHE A 218 -1.01 -42.33 1.40
N CYS A 219 -0.64 -41.88 0.20
CA CYS A 219 -1.56 -41.84 -0.94
C CYS A 219 -1.96 -43.23 -1.46
N ASN A 220 -1.21 -44.29 -1.15
CA ASN A 220 -1.52 -45.66 -1.53
C ASN A 220 -2.30 -46.43 -0.46
N LEU A 221 -2.45 -45.90 0.76
CA LEU A 221 -3.25 -46.52 1.81
C LEU A 221 -4.74 -46.58 1.41
N LYS A 222 -5.38 -47.73 1.66
CA LYS A 222 -6.81 -47.95 1.43
C LYS A 222 -7.69 -47.15 2.40
N ASP A 223 -7.23 -46.92 3.64
CA ASP A 223 -7.97 -46.28 4.74
C ASP A 223 -7.60 -44.81 5.01
N LYS A 224 -7.57 -43.96 3.98
CA LYS A 224 -7.16 -42.54 4.09
C LYS A 224 -7.98 -41.70 5.06
N LYS A 225 -9.20 -42.12 5.42
CA LYS A 225 -10.13 -41.37 6.27
C LYS A 225 -9.90 -41.55 7.77
N LYS A 226 -9.12 -42.55 8.19
CA LYS A 226 -8.95 -42.92 9.61
C LYS A 226 -7.65 -42.40 10.24
N ILE A 227 -6.63 -42.06 9.43
CA ILE A 227 -5.27 -41.74 9.92
C ILE A 227 -4.86 -40.33 9.47
N ASN A 228 -4.44 -39.50 10.41
CA ASN A 228 -3.90 -38.17 10.11
C ASN A 228 -2.50 -38.30 9.48
N PHE A 229 -2.21 -37.53 8.43
CA PHE A 229 -0.90 -37.54 7.77
C PHE A 229 0.27 -37.22 8.73
N LEU A 230 0.04 -36.32 9.70
CA LEU A 230 1.01 -36.00 10.74
C LEU A 230 1.34 -37.21 11.62
N GLU A 231 0.34 -38.00 11.99
CA GLU A 231 0.54 -39.23 12.78
C GLU A 231 1.26 -40.30 11.97
N PHE A 232 0.94 -40.41 10.68
CA PHE A 232 1.64 -41.31 9.76
C PHE A 232 3.13 -40.97 9.66
N ILE A 233 3.47 -39.68 9.50
CA ILE A 233 4.86 -39.23 9.48
C ILE A 233 5.55 -39.55 10.80
N LYS A 234 4.92 -39.29 11.96
CA LYS A 234 5.52 -39.60 13.28
C LYS A 234 5.89 -41.08 13.40
N LYS A 235 4.96 -41.98 13.06
CA LYS A 235 5.18 -43.44 13.09
C LYS A 235 6.31 -43.87 12.17
N LYS A 236 6.43 -43.27 10.98
CA LYS A 236 7.50 -43.60 10.04
C LYS A 236 8.84 -42.96 10.42
N ASN A 237 8.83 -41.85 11.14
CA ASN A 237 10.05 -41.20 11.61
C ASN A 237 10.76 -42.02 12.69
N GLU A 238 10.02 -42.81 13.48
CA GLU A 238 10.59 -43.76 14.46
C GLU A 238 11.52 -44.80 13.83
N LEU A 239 11.37 -45.05 12.52
CA LEU A 239 12.21 -45.98 11.75
C LEU A 239 13.46 -45.32 11.14
N THR A 240 13.71 -44.05 11.45
CA THR A 240 14.75 -43.22 10.81
C THR A 240 15.50 -42.36 11.83
N ASN A 241 16.68 -41.86 11.48
CA ASN A 241 17.48 -40.96 12.33
C ASN A 241 17.20 -39.47 12.04
N LEU A 242 16.03 -39.12 11.49
CA LEU A 242 15.70 -37.77 11.06
C LEU A 242 15.07 -36.93 12.18
N HIS A 243 15.50 -35.66 12.29
CA HIS A 243 14.91 -34.68 13.20
C HIS A 243 14.00 -33.69 12.47
N PHE A 244 12.69 -33.75 12.75
CA PHE A 244 11.67 -32.85 12.19
C PHE A 244 11.04 -31.93 13.24
N SER A 245 10.91 -30.65 12.90
CA SER A 245 10.02 -29.73 13.60
C SER A 245 8.58 -29.93 13.10
N MET A 246 7.82 -30.78 13.80
CA MET A 246 6.49 -31.23 13.33
C MET A 246 5.39 -30.16 13.39
N LYS A 247 5.63 -28.99 14.01
CA LYS A 247 4.65 -27.90 14.05
C LYS A 247 4.28 -27.35 12.66
N LYS A 248 5.09 -27.60 11.62
CA LYS A 248 4.95 -27.01 10.28
C LYS A 248 4.51 -27.97 9.16
N ILE A 249 4.30 -29.26 9.43
CA ILE A 249 4.14 -30.31 8.39
C ILE A 249 2.69 -30.82 8.29
N ASN A 250 1.70 -29.93 8.30
CA ASN A 250 0.30 -30.34 8.09
C ASN A 250 -0.15 -30.24 6.62
N ILE A 251 0.79 -30.20 5.68
CA ILE A 251 0.51 -29.68 4.34
C ILE A 251 0.22 -30.81 3.34
N LEU A 252 -1.05 -31.20 3.26
CA LEU A 252 -1.54 -32.04 2.19
C LEU A 252 -1.61 -31.22 0.89
N ILE A 253 -1.07 -31.73 -0.23
CA ILE A 253 -1.10 -31.00 -1.50
C ILE A 253 -2.51 -30.99 -2.07
N ASN A 254 -3.21 -29.86 -1.92
CA ASN A 254 -4.51 -29.64 -2.53
C ASN A 254 -4.45 -28.68 -3.73
N LEU A 255 -4.29 -29.24 -4.94
CA LEU A 255 -4.30 -28.45 -6.18
C LEU A 255 -5.64 -27.72 -6.41
N ASN A 256 -6.76 -28.27 -5.91
CA ASN A 256 -8.07 -27.63 -6.04
C ASN A 256 -8.15 -26.36 -5.20
N GLU A 257 -7.57 -26.36 -4.00
CA GLU A 257 -7.50 -25.16 -3.16
C GLU A 257 -6.71 -24.03 -3.82
N ILE A 258 -5.58 -24.36 -4.46
CA ILE A 258 -4.81 -23.40 -5.26
C ILE A 258 -5.67 -22.84 -6.41
N ILE A 259 -6.40 -23.71 -7.13
CA ILE A 259 -7.28 -23.27 -8.22
C ILE A 259 -8.41 -22.37 -7.67
N LEU A 260 -9.01 -22.71 -6.53
CA LEU A 260 -10.04 -21.90 -5.87
C LEU A 260 -9.49 -20.54 -5.46
N ARG A 261 -8.28 -20.49 -4.89
CA ARG A 261 -7.60 -19.24 -4.55
C ARG A 261 -7.29 -18.39 -5.79
N ILE A 262 -6.79 -19.01 -6.87
CA ILE A 262 -6.60 -18.29 -8.15
C ILE A 262 -7.94 -17.77 -8.67
N ASN A 263 -9.01 -18.57 -8.61
CA ASN A 263 -10.35 -18.14 -9.02
C ASN A 263 -10.84 -16.96 -8.18
N TYR A 264 -10.59 -16.97 -6.87
CA TYR A 264 -10.90 -15.85 -5.98
C TYR A 264 -10.20 -14.56 -6.43
N PHE A 265 -8.91 -14.61 -6.74
CA PHE A 265 -8.19 -13.45 -7.29
C PHE A 265 -8.67 -13.04 -8.69
N LEU A 266 -9.14 -14.00 -9.50
CA LEU A 266 -9.64 -13.76 -10.85
C LEU A 266 -11.15 -13.47 -10.93
N LYS A 267 -11.89 -13.37 -9.81
CA LYS A 267 -13.34 -13.10 -9.81
C LYS A 267 -13.68 -11.86 -10.65
N ASP A 268 -12.83 -10.84 -10.55
CA ASP A 268 -12.99 -9.57 -11.27
C ASP A 268 -12.07 -9.46 -12.50
N LYS A 269 -12.28 -10.32 -13.50
CA LYS A 269 -11.41 -10.39 -14.70
C LYS A 269 -11.24 -9.05 -15.42
N LYS A 270 -12.25 -8.17 -15.41
CA LYS A 270 -12.19 -6.84 -16.04
C LYS A 270 -11.18 -5.90 -15.35
N LEU A 271 -10.92 -6.09 -14.05
CA LEU A 271 -10.10 -5.17 -13.23
C LEU A 271 -8.59 -5.44 -13.29
N ILE A 272 -8.18 -6.69 -13.56
CA ILE A 272 -6.77 -7.10 -13.43
C ILE A 272 -6.14 -7.43 -14.80
N ASN A 273 -6.92 -7.47 -15.89
CA ASN A 273 -6.52 -7.96 -17.21
C ASN A 273 -5.23 -7.34 -17.80
N LYS A 274 -4.84 -6.15 -17.37
CA LYS A 274 -3.65 -5.41 -17.85
C LYS A 274 -2.41 -5.49 -16.93
N THR A 275 -2.43 -6.28 -15.85
CA THR A 275 -1.27 -6.41 -14.95
C THR A 275 -0.50 -7.72 -15.16
N HIS A 276 0.80 -7.70 -14.82
CA HIS A 276 1.64 -8.92 -14.81
C HIS A 276 1.04 -10.01 -13.90
N LEU A 277 0.40 -9.61 -12.82
CA LEU A 277 -0.16 -10.54 -11.86
C LEU A 277 -1.34 -11.34 -12.43
N PHE A 278 -2.20 -10.70 -13.24
CA PHE A 278 -3.27 -11.40 -13.94
C PHE A 278 -2.74 -12.45 -14.90
N ILE A 279 -1.76 -12.09 -15.74
CA ILE A 279 -1.21 -13.04 -16.70
C ILE A 279 -0.56 -14.22 -15.95
N PHE A 280 0.13 -13.97 -14.83
CA PHE A 280 0.71 -15.03 -14.00
C PHE A 280 -0.34 -15.93 -13.36
N LEU A 281 -1.42 -15.38 -12.79
CA LEU A 281 -2.53 -16.16 -12.23
C LEU A 281 -3.17 -17.06 -13.28
N VAL A 282 -3.40 -16.54 -14.49
CA VAL A 282 -4.00 -17.30 -15.60
C VAL A 282 -3.05 -18.38 -16.11
N VAL A 283 -1.75 -18.07 -16.25
CA VAL A 283 -0.72 -19.04 -16.63
C VAL A 283 -0.64 -20.17 -15.60
N TYR A 284 -0.58 -19.82 -14.32
CA TYR A 284 -0.47 -20.79 -13.24
C TYR A 284 -1.69 -21.73 -13.20
N LYS A 285 -2.91 -21.18 -13.28
CA LYS A 285 -4.14 -21.98 -13.38
C LYS A 285 -4.13 -22.89 -14.61
N SER A 286 -3.67 -22.40 -15.76
CA SER A 286 -3.62 -23.18 -17.00
C SER A 286 -2.63 -24.35 -16.89
N PHE A 287 -1.48 -24.13 -16.25
CA PHE A 287 -0.47 -25.16 -16.02
C PHE A 287 -1.02 -26.27 -15.12
N ILE A 288 -1.58 -25.93 -13.95
CA ILE A 288 -2.12 -26.92 -13.01
C ILE A 288 -3.22 -27.75 -13.68
N LYS A 289 -4.13 -27.12 -14.43
CA LYS A 289 -5.20 -27.82 -15.14
C LYS A 289 -4.68 -28.81 -16.20
N LYS A 290 -3.61 -28.45 -16.93
CA LYS A 290 -3.06 -29.30 -18.00
C LYS A 290 -2.18 -30.42 -17.44
N LYS A 291 -1.29 -30.13 -16.50
CA LYS A 291 -0.27 -31.07 -16.01
C LYS A 291 -0.67 -31.82 -14.74
N LYS A 292 -1.76 -31.40 -14.05
CA LYS A 292 -2.21 -31.96 -12.76
C LYS A 292 -1.11 -32.03 -11.71
N LYS A 293 -0.15 -31.10 -11.76
CA LYS A 293 0.99 -30.97 -10.82
C LYS A 293 1.42 -29.51 -10.72
N LEU A 294 2.25 -29.20 -9.71
CA LEU A 294 2.91 -27.90 -9.61
C LEU A 294 4.11 -27.79 -10.57
N PRO A 295 4.38 -26.60 -11.13
CA PRO A 295 5.58 -26.38 -11.92
C PRO A 295 6.84 -26.55 -11.09
N TYR A 296 7.84 -27.26 -11.61
CA TYR A 296 9.16 -27.36 -10.98
C TYR A 296 10.12 -26.33 -11.60
N LEU A 297 10.42 -25.28 -10.85
CA LEU A 297 11.16 -24.09 -11.34
C LEU A 297 12.43 -23.78 -10.56
N PHE A 298 12.50 -24.27 -9.32
CA PHE A 298 13.66 -24.12 -8.43
C PHE A 298 14.51 -25.38 -8.47
N ASP A 299 15.82 -25.20 -8.67
CA ASP A 299 16.78 -26.29 -8.65
C ASP A 299 17.08 -26.65 -7.19
N PHE A 300 16.99 -27.94 -6.88
CA PHE A 300 17.40 -28.50 -5.60
C PHE A 300 18.26 -29.73 -5.86
N SER A 301 19.44 -29.78 -5.25
CA SER A 301 20.37 -30.90 -5.37
C SER A 301 20.11 -31.93 -4.27
N PHE A 302 19.75 -33.14 -4.67
CA PHE A 302 19.76 -34.31 -3.81
C PHE A 302 21.15 -34.96 -3.83
N ASN A 303 21.48 -35.75 -2.80
CA ASN A 303 22.70 -36.56 -2.79
C ASN A 303 22.70 -37.60 -3.93
N ASP A 304 21.51 -38.01 -4.36
CA ASP A 304 21.29 -39.00 -5.40
C ASP A 304 21.35 -38.40 -6.82
N LYS A 305 22.30 -38.89 -7.62
CA LYS A 305 22.50 -38.46 -9.02
C LYS A 305 21.30 -38.79 -9.92
N ASN A 306 20.60 -39.89 -9.69
CA ASN A 306 19.45 -40.31 -10.49
C ASN A 306 18.27 -39.35 -10.29
N ILE A 307 17.97 -39.02 -9.03
CA ILE A 307 16.94 -38.03 -8.67
C ILE A 307 17.25 -36.67 -9.31
N ASN A 308 18.50 -36.23 -9.24
CA ASN A 308 18.94 -34.97 -9.83
C ASN A 308 18.74 -34.95 -11.36
N ASN A 309 19.03 -36.05 -12.05
CA ASN A 309 18.83 -36.14 -13.50
C ASN A 309 17.34 -36.07 -13.89
N ILE A 310 16.47 -36.77 -13.13
CA ILE A 310 15.01 -36.71 -13.32
C ILE A 310 14.50 -35.27 -13.10
N LEU A 311 14.94 -34.61 -12.03
CA LEU A 311 14.50 -33.25 -11.71
C LEU A 311 15.02 -32.20 -12.69
N LYS A 312 16.25 -32.33 -13.19
CA LYS A 312 16.79 -31.47 -14.26
C LYS A 312 15.95 -31.58 -15.54
N LYS A 313 15.62 -32.80 -15.98
CA LYS A 313 14.74 -33.03 -17.14
C LYS A 313 13.37 -32.38 -16.93
N ARG A 314 12.77 -32.56 -15.74
CA ARG A 314 11.49 -31.94 -15.38
C ARG A 314 11.57 -30.41 -15.40
N ASN A 315 12.61 -29.82 -14.83
CA ASN A 315 12.79 -28.36 -14.77
C ASN A 315 12.81 -27.73 -16.16
N ILE A 316 13.59 -28.30 -17.08
CA ILE A 316 13.68 -27.85 -18.48
C ILE A 316 12.31 -27.97 -19.17
N SER A 317 11.62 -29.10 -18.99
CA SER A 317 10.30 -29.36 -19.57
C SER A 317 9.23 -28.39 -19.05
N ASP A 318 9.15 -28.20 -17.73
CA ASP A 318 8.17 -27.32 -17.09
C ASP A 318 8.42 -25.84 -17.45
N LYS A 319 9.69 -25.38 -17.52
CA LYS A 319 10.06 -24.03 -17.99
C LYS A 319 9.63 -23.78 -19.45
N LYS A 320 9.86 -24.74 -20.36
CA LYS A 320 9.41 -24.66 -21.76
C LYS A 320 7.89 -24.56 -21.86
N GLU A 321 7.16 -25.38 -21.10
CA GLU A 321 5.69 -25.35 -21.06
C GLU A 321 5.16 -24.02 -20.52
N ILE A 322 5.73 -23.49 -19.43
CA ILE A 322 5.32 -22.18 -18.89
C ILE A 322 5.53 -21.08 -19.92
N LYS A 323 6.69 -21.07 -20.61
CA LYS A 323 6.97 -20.08 -21.67
C LYS A 323 5.92 -20.16 -22.78
N TYR A 324 5.60 -21.36 -23.24
CA TYR A 324 4.54 -21.59 -24.22
C TYR A 324 3.17 -21.09 -23.75
N ILE A 325 2.77 -21.38 -22.51
CA ILE A 325 1.50 -20.89 -21.95
C ILE A 325 1.50 -19.36 -21.84
N ILE A 326 2.60 -18.74 -21.40
CA ILE A 326 2.75 -17.28 -21.32
C ILE A 326 2.48 -16.65 -22.68
N ASP A 327 3.16 -17.10 -23.74
CA ASP A 327 3.03 -16.52 -25.07
C ASP A 327 1.60 -16.66 -25.62
N ARG A 328 0.98 -17.84 -25.42
CA ARG A 328 -0.42 -18.09 -25.80
C ARG A 328 -1.39 -17.18 -25.04
N LYS A 329 -1.22 -17.00 -23.74
CA LYS A 329 -2.11 -16.14 -22.93
C LYS A 329 -1.88 -14.65 -23.22
N ARG A 330 -0.65 -14.22 -23.49
CA ARG A 330 -0.36 -12.83 -23.87
C ARG A 330 -1.10 -12.43 -25.14
N LYS A 331 -1.08 -13.30 -26.16
CA LYS A 331 -1.86 -13.12 -27.39
C LYS A 331 -3.36 -13.10 -27.09
N LYS A 332 -3.88 -14.06 -26.32
CA LYS A 332 -5.31 -14.14 -25.98
C LYS A 332 -5.85 -12.90 -25.26
N TYR A 333 -5.06 -12.25 -24.41
CA TYR A 333 -5.49 -11.12 -23.59
C TYR A 333 -4.91 -9.76 -24.06
N ASN A 334 -4.32 -9.69 -25.26
CA ASN A 334 -3.65 -8.49 -25.79
C ASN A 334 -2.67 -7.84 -24.78
N PHE A 335 -1.93 -8.65 -24.03
CA PHE A 335 -1.03 -8.18 -22.97
C PHE A 335 0.33 -7.74 -23.54
N LYS A 336 0.55 -6.42 -23.59
CA LYS A 336 1.72 -5.79 -24.24
C LYS A 336 2.98 -5.71 -23.36
N LYS A 337 2.86 -5.60 -22.02
CA LYS A 337 4.03 -5.40 -21.13
C LYS A 337 5.02 -6.58 -21.24
N ARG A 338 6.32 -6.28 -21.38
CA ARG A 338 7.39 -7.28 -21.47
C ARG A 338 7.83 -7.71 -20.07
N PHE A 339 8.17 -8.99 -19.91
CA PHE A 339 8.73 -9.53 -18.66
C PHE A 339 9.52 -10.81 -18.95
N ASN A 340 10.48 -11.15 -18.08
CA ASN A 340 11.24 -12.40 -18.15
C ASN A 340 10.50 -13.51 -17.37
N ILE A 341 10.76 -14.78 -17.70
CA ILE A 341 10.21 -15.93 -16.97
C ILE A 341 10.57 -15.91 -15.48
N SER A 342 11.68 -15.27 -15.11
CA SER A 342 12.08 -15.06 -13.71
C SER A 342 11.01 -14.32 -12.89
N TYR A 343 10.19 -13.49 -13.53
CA TYR A 343 9.12 -12.76 -12.85
C TYR A 343 8.00 -13.73 -12.46
N PHE A 344 7.72 -14.71 -13.34
CA PHE A 344 6.77 -15.77 -13.05
C PHE A 344 7.31 -16.71 -11.96
N THR A 345 8.60 -17.06 -11.99
CA THR A 345 9.20 -17.89 -10.92
C THR A 345 9.09 -17.19 -9.57
N TYR A 346 9.35 -15.88 -9.52
CA TYR A 346 9.20 -15.06 -8.32
C TYR A 346 7.74 -14.96 -7.85
N PHE A 347 6.80 -14.74 -8.78
CA PHE A 347 5.37 -14.79 -8.46
C PHE A 347 4.98 -16.15 -7.86
N PHE A 348 5.45 -17.23 -8.47
CA PHE A 348 5.12 -18.58 -8.05
C PHE A 348 5.64 -18.90 -6.65
N SER A 349 6.87 -18.50 -6.29
CA SER A 349 7.37 -18.66 -4.91
C SER A 349 6.56 -17.91 -3.88
N ASN A 350 5.99 -16.76 -4.27
CA ASN A 350 5.29 -15.87 -3.35
C ASN A 350 3.77 -16.00 -3.42
N PHE A 351 3.23 -16.94 -4.20
CA PHE A 351 1.79 -17.04 -4.46
C PHE A 351 0.94 -17.15 -3.20
N HIS A 352 1.43 -17.86 -2.18
CA HIS A 352 0.73 -18.06 -0.91
C HIS A 352 0.67 -16.78 -0.06
N PHE A 353 1.67 -15.91 -0.22
CA PHE A 353 1.75 -14.61 0.46
C PHE A 353 0.96 -13.51 -0.25
N ILE A 354 0.44 -13.76 -1.45
CA ILE A 354 -0.39 -12.79 -2.15
C ILE A 354 -1.71 -12.63 -1.41
N ARG A 355 -2.05 -11.40 -1.06
CA ARG A 355 -3.31 -10.99 -0.45
C ARG A 355 -4.03 -10.01 -1.37
N LYS A 356 -5.37 -10.00 -1.28
CA LYS A 356 -6.22 -9.04 -1.98
C LYS A 356 -6.70 -8.01 -0.97
N LYS A 357 -6.50 -6.73 -1.29
CA LYS A 357 -7.14 -5.61 -0.61
C LYS A 357 -8.29 -5.11 -1.48
N GLU A 358 -9.49 -5.23 -0.96
CA GLU A 358 -10.69 -4.63 -1.53
C GLU A 358 -11.06 -3.39 -0.71
N ASN A 359 -11.42 -2.29 -1.38
CA ASN A 359 -12.12 -1.20 -0.71
C ASN A 359 -13.57 -1.66 -0.48
N ASN A 360 -14.02 -1.71 0.77
CA ASN A 360 -15.38 -2.08 1.13
C ASN A 360 -16.37 -1.16 0.42
N LYS A 361 -17.31 -1.73 -0.36
CA LYS A 361 -18.33 -0.97 -1.12
C LYS A 361 -19.20 -0.07 -0.23
N ASN A 362 -19.32 -0.40 1.05
CA ASN A 362 -20.17 0.29 2.02
C ASN A 362 -19.42 1.31 2.90
N GLU A 363 -18.09 1.42 2.79
CA GLU A 363 -17.30 2.30 3.64
C GLU A 363 -17.00 3.63 2.93
N ASN A 364 -17.97 4.54 3.09
CA ASN A 364 -17.82 5.97 3.35
C ASN A 364 -16.71 6.72 2.58
N SER A 365 -17.15 7.51 1.60
CA SER A 365 -16.38 8.46 0.79
C SER A 365 -15.44 9.36 1.63
N ILE A 366 -14.38 9.91 1.01
CA ILE A 366 -13.52 10.98 1.58
C ILE A 366 -14.33 11.94 2.45
N PHE A 367 -15.49 12.34 1.95
CA PHE A 367 -16.37 13.29 2.57
C PHE A 367 -16.75 12.94 4.01
N ASN A 368 -17.17 11.70 4.28
CA ASN A 368 -17.56 11.29 5.65
C ASN A 368 -16.34 11.33 6.57
N ASN A 369 -15.20 10.82 6.11
CA ASN A 369 -13.97 10.86 6.90
C ASN A 369 -13.45 12.30 7.12
N PHE A 370 -13.67 13.19 6.15
CA PHE A 370 -13.32 14.60 6.25
C PHE A 370 -14.24 15.34 7.25
N LEU A 371 -15.54 15.02 7.26
CA LEU A 371 -16.48 15.54 8.26
C LEU A 371 -16.11 15.08 9.68
N ASP A 372 -15.78 13.80 9.86
CA ASP A 372 -15.32 13.28 11.16
C ASP A 372 -14.04 13.99 11.62
N PHE A 373 -13.09 14.18 10.70
CA PHE A 373 -11.88 14.95 10.96
C PHE A 373 -12.18 16.40 11.34
N LEU A 374 -13.08 17.08 10.62
CA LEU A 374 -13.48 18.46 10.94
C LEU A 374 -14.15 18.56 12.30
N TYR A 375 -15.03 17.61 12.64
CA TYR A 375 -15.64 17.55 13.96
C TYR A 375 -14.58 17.42 15.06
N LEU A 376 -13.64 16.47 14.92
CA LEU A 376 -12.54 16.29 15.86
C LEU A 376 -11.65 17.55 15.97
N TYR A 377 -11.40 18.22 14.84
CA TYR A 377 -10.68 19.49 14.80
C TYR A 377 -11.40 20.57 15.61
N ILE A 378 -12.68 20.80 15.31
CA ILE A 378 -13.51 21.81 15.96
C ILE A 378 -13.57 21.57 17.47
N VAL A 379 -13.85 20.33 17.90
CA VAL A 379 -13.88 19.96 19.32
C VAL A 379 -12.53 20.22 19.99
N SER A 380 -11.41 19.91 19.33
CA SER A 380 -10.07 20.16 19.87
C SER A 380 -9.72 21.65 20.00
N SER A 381 -10.28 22.51 19.13
CA SER A 381 -10.13 23.97 19.24
C SER A 381 -10.97 24.55 20.37
N TYR A 382 -12.19 24.06 20.59
CA TYR A 382 -13.09 24.54 21.65
C TYR A 382 -12.64 24.16 23.07
N GLN A 383 -11.96 23.02 23.24
CA GLN A 383 -11.41 22.65 24.55
C GLN A 383 -10.36 23.66 25.05
N LYS A 384 -9.58 24.28 24.15
CA LYS A 384 -8.60 25.32 24.50
C LYS A 384 -9.24 26.66 24.87
N THR A 385 -10.35 27.04 24.22
CA THR A 385 -11.05 28.29 24.57
C THR A 385 -11.66 28.21 25.96
N HIS A 386 -12.14 27.02 26.38
CA HIS A 386 -12.60 26.83 27.75
C HIS A 386 -11.45 26.79 28.77
N GLU A 387 -10.30 26.17 28.49
CA GLU A 387 -9.15 26.21 29.41
C GLU A 387 -8.58 27.63 29.60
N ASN A 388 -8.53 28.43 28.52
CA ASN A 388 -8.10 29.83 28.60
C ASN A 388 -9.15 30.72 29.30
N ASN A 389 -10.44 30.47 29.08
CA ASN A 389 -11.51 31.22 29.74
C ASN A 389 -11.67 30.82 31.23
N VAL A 390 -11.35 29.59 31.62
CA VAL A 390 -11.34 29.16 33.03
C VAL A 390 -10.17 29.79 33.81
N HIS A 391 -9.06 30.13 33.13
CA HIS A 391 -8.00 30.93 33.75
C HIS A 391 -8.36 32.42 33.89
N LEU A 392 -9.16 32.98 32.98
CA LEU A 392 -9.66 34.36 33.08
C LEU A 392 -10.80 34.51 34.09
N LEU A 393 -11.67 33.49 34.23
CA LEU A 393 -12.80 33.49 35.16
C LEU A 393 -12.44 33.13 36.62
N LYS A 394 -11.16 32.83 36.91
CA LYS A 394 -10.66 32.65 38.28
C LYS A 394 -10.10 33.93 38.91
N ASN A 395 -9.98 35.02 38.15
CA ASN A 395 -9.41 36.29 38.63
C ASN A 395 -10.45 37.41 38.79
N GLU A 396 -11.73 37.07 38.95
CA GLU A 396 -12.74 38.04 39.36
C GLU A 396 -13.49 37.50 40.58
N LYS A 397 -13.06 37.95 41.78
CA LYS A 397 -13.91 38.36 42.90
C LYS A 397 -13.05 38.90 44.07
N TYR A 398 -13.12 40.23 44.21
CA TYR A 398 -12.99 41.08 45.40
C TYR A 398 -11.82 40.87 46.39
N PHE A 399 -10.96 41.89 46.53
CA PHE A 399 -10.89 42.69 47.76
C PHE A 399 -10.21 44.05 47.49
N SER A 400 -10.74 45.06 48.17
CA SER A 400 -10.30 46.45 48.24
C SER A 400 -9.03 46.62 49.08
N ASP A 401 -8.48 47.84 48.98
CA ASP A 401 -7.61 48.54 49.93
C ASP A 401 -6.08 48.55 49.72
N SER A 402 -5.64 49.76 49.33
CA SER A 402 -4.55 50.58 49.86
C SER A 402 -3.08 50.12 49.91
N SER A 403 -2.25 51.05 49.42
CA SER A 403 -0.86 51.39 49.76
C SER A 403 0.30 50.50 49.30
N SER A 404 1.15 51.16 48.49
CA SER A 404 2.63 51.10 48.41
C SER A 404 3.33 49.74 48.46
N GLU A 405 3.99 49.37 47.37
CA GLU A 405 5.46 49.31 47.33
C GLU A 405 5.97 49.07 45.90
N GLU A 406 6.89 49.93 45.47
CA GLU A 406 7.72 49.72 44.30
C GLU A 406 8.58 48.45 44.47
N LYS A 407 8.71 47.64 43.40
CA LYS A 407 9.97 46.95 43.08
C LYS A 407 9.96 46.41 41.64
N LYS A 408 10.65 47.19 40.81
CA LYS A 408 11.63 46.83 39.76
C LYS A 408 11.28 45.71 38.77
N CYS A 409 11.27 46.13 37.50
CA CYS A 409 11.41 45.32 36.31
C CYS A 409 12.57 44.32 36.43
N ASP A 410 12.29 43.05 36.12
CA ASP A 410 13.29 42.14 35.55
C ASP A 410 12.86 41.75 34.15
N SER A 411 13.58 42.31 33.20
CA SER A 411 13.59 41.98 31.78
C SER A 411 14.06 40.54 31.58
N ASN A 412 13.15 39.59 31.44
CA ASN A 412 13.44 38.26 30.92
C ASN A 412 12.22 37.60 30.27
N ASN A 413 11.60 38.29 29.29
CA ASN A 413 10.69 37.63 28.35
C ASN A 413 11.49 36.79 27.36
N LYS A 414 11.98 35.63 27.82
CA LYS A 414 12.29 34.51 26.92
C LYS A 414 10.99 34.14 26.23
N ILE A 415 10.85 34.55 24.96
CA ILE A 415 9.84 34.01 24.05
C ILE A 415 10.09 32.50 23.94
N LEU A 416 9.41 31.73 24.78
CA LEU A 416 9.32 30.29 24.69
C LEU A 416 8.61 29.97 23.36
N LYS A 417 9.39 29.76 22.29
CA LYS A 417 8.91 29.17 21.03
C LYS A 417 8.37 27.77 21.32
N ARG A 418 7.10 27.68 21.71
CA ARG A 418 6.36 26.41 21.86
C ARG A 418 6.28 25.75 20.49
N LYS A 419 6.84 24.54 20.36
CA LYS A 419 6.87 23.78 19.09
C LYS A 419 5.48 23.21 18.81
N SER A 420 4.88 23.59 17.68
CA SER A 420 3.57 23.12 17.22
C SER A 420 3.55 21.62 16.93
N LYS A 421 2.50 20.92 17.39
CA LYS A 421 2.31 19.46 17.21
C LYS A 421 1.59 19.15 15.91
N ILE A 422 2.05 18.15 15.15
CA ILE A 422 1.34 17.63 13.98
C ILE A 422 0.46 16.45 14.41
N LEU A 423 -0.82 16.53 14.10
CA LEU A 423 -1.84 15.50 14.31
C LEU A 423 -2.11 14.79 12.98
N SER A 424 -2.03 13.46 13.01
CA SER A 424 -2.43 12.57 11.92
C SER A 424 -3.61 11.73 12.37
N CYS A 425 -4.69 11.71 11.58
CA CYS A 425 -5.83 10.82 11.77
C CYS A 425 -5.95 9.88 10.55
N ASN A 426 -6.13 8.58 10.80
CA ASN A 426 -6.36 7.58 9.75
C ASN A 426 -7.77 6.96 9.88
N LYS A 427 -8.16 6.10 8.93
CA LYS A 427 -9.46 5.39 8.96
C LYS A 427 -9.75 4.57 10.23
N LYS A 428 -8.74 4.23 11.03
CA LYS A 428 -8.92 3.49 12.28
C LYS A 428 -9.15 4.43 13.48
N ASN A 429 -9.25 5.73 13.23
CA ASN A 429 -9.24 6.79 14.23
C ASN A 429 -7.96 6.75 15.08
N ASP A 430 -6.86 6.19 14.53
CA ASP A 430 -5.56 6.24 15.20
C ASP A 430 -5.07 7.70 15.11
N ILE A 431 -5.07 8.38 16.25
CA ILE A 431 -4.49 9.73 16.38
C ILE A 431 -3.00 9.57 16.63
N LEU A 432 -2.18 9.82 15.61
CA LEU A 432 -0.72 9.86 15.74
C LEU A 432 -0.28 11.31 15.96
N ASN A 433 0.26 11.58 17.15
CA ASN A 433 0.87 12.85 17.51
C ASN A 433 2.37 12.83 17.18
N PHE A 434 2.80 13.64 16.21
CA PHE A 434 4.21 13.85 15.94
C PHE A 434 4.75 14.97 16.85
N TYR A 435 5.06 14.62 18.10
CA TYR A 435 6.21 15.08 18.91
C TYR A 435 6.15 14.51 20.35
N LYS A 436 7.24 13.88 20.81
CA LYS A 436 7.48 13.57 22.24
C LYS A 436 8.19 14.74 22.91
N ASN A 437 7.67 15.14 24.07
CA ASN A 437 8.39 16.00 25.01
C ASN A 437 9.66 15.27 25.48
N PRO A 438 10.85 15.90 25.59
CA PRO A 438 12.08 15.22 26.03
C PRO A 438 12.04 14.77 27.51
N LEU A 439 11.02 15.18 28.27
CA LEU A 439 10.91 14.91 29.71
C LEU A 439 10.38 13.51 30.07
N VAL A 440 10.11 12.62 29.09
CA VAL A 440 9.60 11.25 29.35
C VAL A 440 10.64 10.20 28.95
N VAL A 441 11.91 10.40 29.34
CA VAL A 441 12.99 9.42 29.11
C VAL A 441 13.11 8.38 30.25
N ASN A 442 12.46 8.59 31.40
CA ASN A 442 12.57 7.67 32.53
C ASN A 442 11.34 6.80 32.76
N LEU A 443 11.00 5.94 31.78
CA LEU A 443 10.27 4.69 32.08
C LEU A 443 10.88 3.56 31.25
N LYS A 444 12.03 3.07 31.72
CA LYS A 444 12.58 1.78 31.28
C LYS A 444 11.62 0.66 31.67
N LYS A 445 11.36 -0.23 30.70
CA LYS A 445 11.08 -1.67 30.84
C LYS A 445 10.16 -2.09 32.00
N LYS A 446 8.91 -2.44 31.68
CA LYS A 446 8.23 -3.65 32.16
C LYS A 446 7.01 -3.92 31.27
N GLY A 447 6.78 -5.20 30.98
CA GLY A 447 5.89 -5.67 29.92
C GLY A 447 4.40 -5.45 30.16
N ASN A 448 3.64 -5.81 29.13
CA ASN A 448 2.20 -6.09 29.12
C ASN A 448 1.28 -5.09 29.85
N THR A 449 0.90 -4.01 29.16
CA THR A 449 -0.43 -3.40 29.34
C THR A 449 -1.03 -3.05 27.98
N LYS A 450 -1.64 -4.08 27.38
CA LYS A 450 -2.69 -3.96 26.39
C LYS A 450 -3.91 -3.30 27.06
N TYR A 451 -4.58 -2.41 26.32
CA TYR A 451 -5.99 -2.03 26.51
C TYR A 451 -6.38 -1.27 27.79
N GLN A 452 -6.40 0.06 27.74
CA GLN A 452 -7.32 0.85 28.60
C GLN A 452 -7.82 2.18 28.02
N GLN A 453 -7.49 2.53 26.77
CA GLN A 453 -8.06 3.73 26.11
C GLN A 453 -9.25 3.46 25.17
N GLU A 454 -9.64 2.20 24.97
CA GLU A 454 -10.74 1.83 24.05
C GLU A 454 -12.17 1.99 24.60
N ILE A 455 -12.36 2.29 25.90
CA ILE A 455 -13.71 2.20 26.52
C ILE A 455 -14.51 3.52 26.51
N ARG A 456 -13.89 4.70 26.35
CA ARG A 456 -14.63 5.98 26.47
C ARG A 456 -15.37 6.47 25.21
N TYR A 457 -15.15 5.87 24.04
CA TYR A 457 -15.78 6.33 22.79
C TYR A 457 -16.98 5.49 22.32
N LYS A 458 -17.19 4.28 22.88
CA LYS A 458 -18.28 3.39 22.45
C LYS A 458 -19.66 3.73 23.03
N SER A 459 -19.73 4.49 24.13
CA SER A 459 -21.01 4.78 24.80
C SER A 459 -21.88 5.84 24.12
N PHE A 460 -21.35 6.58 23.13
CA PHE A 460 -22.12 7.62 22.43
C PHE A 460 -22.80 7.16 21.13
N LEU A 461 -22.47 5.96 20.64
CA LEU A 461 -22.97 5.42 19.37
C LEU A 461 -24.16 4.46 19.51
N SER A 462 -24.64 4.22 20.73
CA SER A 462 -25.66 3.21 21.03
C SER A 462 -27.07 3.77 21.24
N ASN A 463 -27.50 4.79 20.50
CA ASN A 463 -28.91 5.16 20.45
C ASN A 463 -29.47 5.07 19.03
N LYS A 464 -30.34 4.08 18.86
CA LYS A 464 -31.12 3.72 17.67
C LYS A 464 -31.86 4.93 17.09
N ASN A 465 -31.92 5.00 15.76
CA ASN A 465 -33.13 5.37 15.01
C ASN A 465 -32.94 5.04 13.52
N GLU A 466 -33.32 3.83 13.10
CA GLU A 466 -33.21 3.35 11.71
C GLU A 466 -34.12 4.11 10.71
N LYS A 467 -35.10 4.90 11.17
CA LYS A 467 -35.96 5.74 10.31
C LYS A 467 -35.24 6.98 9.74
N SER A 468 -34.12 7.42 10.31
CA SER A 468 -33.33 8.56 9.78
C SER A 468 -32.47 8.18 8.59
N ILE A 469 -32.09 6.90 8.48
CA ILE A 469 -31.20 6.37 7.44
C ILE A 469 -31.94 6.27 6.09
N VAL A 470 -33.23 5.96 6.08
CA VAL A 470 -34.05 5.90 4.85
C VAL A 470 -34.32 7.31 4.28
N ARG A 471 -34.46 8.33 5.14
CA ARG A 471 -34.53 9.75 4.71
C ARG A 471 -33.21 10.29 4.19
N LEU A 472 -32.08 9.78 4.70
CA LEU A 472 -30.74 10.17 4.23
C LEU A 472 -30.51 9.77 2.77
N TYR A 473 -31.00 8.62 2.31
CA TYR A 473 -30.83 8.18 0.93
C TYR A 473 -31.57 9.05 -0.11
N SER A 474 -32.75 9.57 0.21
CA SER A 474 -33.46 10.53 -0.66
C SER A 474 -32.92 11.96 -0.57
N LEU A 475 -32.29 12.32 0.55
CA LEU A 475 -31.57 13.59 0.73
C LEU A 475 -30.24 13.65 -0.03
N ILE A 476 -29.60 12.52 -0.34
CA ILE A 476 -28.26 12.47 -0.97
C ILE A 476 -28.25 13.07 -2.39
N ASP A 477 -29.33 12.97 -3.16
CA ASP A 477 -29.40 13.57 -4.50
C ASP A 477 -29.67 15.08 -4.47
N ILE A 478 -30.47 15.56 -3.52
CA ILE A 478 -30.69 17.00 -3.25
C ILE A 478 -29.43 17.64 -2.62
N ASN A 479 -28.66 16.88 -1.84
CA ASN A 479 -27.50 17.36 -1.10
C ASN A 479 -26.26 17.58 -1.95
N LYS A 480 -26.20 17.21 -3.23
CA LYS A 480 -25.00 17.49 -4.04
C LYS A 480 -24.73 19.00 -4.15
N SER A 481 -25.78 19.83 -4.27
CA SER A 481 -25.66 21.29 -4.32
C SER A 481 -25.32 21.90 -2.95
N PHE A 482 -26.01 21.49 -1.89
CA PHE A 482 -25.72 21.91 -0.51
C PHE A 482 -24.30 21.50 -0.05
N LEU A 483 -23.84 20.32 -0.48
CA LEU A 483 -22.51 19.81 -0.21
C LEU A 483 -21.43 20.57 -0.97
N LEU A 484 -21.68 20.96 -2.21
CA LEU A 484 -20.82 21.88 -2.95
C LEU A 484 -20.75 23.25 -2.25
N GLN A 485 -21.88 23.77 -1.78
CA GLN A 485 -21.94 25.01 -1.00
C GLN A 485 -21.17 24.90 0.32
N ASN A 486 -21.22 23.75 1.00
CA ASN A 486 -20.44 23.55 2.23
C ASN A 486 -18.94 23.41 1.94
N ILE A 487 -18.54 22.75 0.85
CA ILE A 487 -17.14 22.74 0.40
C ILE A 487 -16.68 24.17 0.08
N GLU A 488 -17.52 24.98 -0.58
CA GLU A 488 -17.23 26.38 -0.87
C GLU A 488 -17.13 27.22 0.42
N LYS A 489 -18.04 27.05 1.38
CA LYS A 489 -17.95 27.69 2.71
C LYS A 489 -16.67 27.29 3.45
N ILE A 490 -16.31 26.01 3.43
CA ILE A 490 -15.09 25.49 4.06
C ILE A 490 -13.84 26.05 3.36
N ASN A 491 -13.82 26.08 2.03
CA ASN A 491 -12.74 26.72 1.28
C ASN A 491 -12.61 28.20 1.65
N ASN A 492 -13.74 28.91 1.77
CA ASN A 492 -13.75 30.31 2.16
C ASN A 492 -13.22 30.51 3.59
N ILE A 493 -13.58 29.63 4.54
CA ILE A 493 -13.04 29.62 5.90
C ILE A 493 -11.53 29.38 5.90
N PHE A 494 -11.02 28.48 5.06
CA PHE A 494 -9.57 28.26 4.95
C PHE A 494 -8.86 29.45 4.30
N ILE A 495 -9.45 30.05 3.27
CA ILE A 495 -8.91 31.25 2.61
C ILE A 495 -8.85 32.40 3.61
N THR A 496 -9.90 32.63 4.41
CA THR A 496 -9.88 33.67 5.45
C THR A 496 -8.85 33.33 6.52
N TYR A 497 -8.77 32.09 7.00
CA TYR A 497 -7.76 31.71 7.99
C TYR A 497 -6.32 31.90 7.50
N ASN A 498 -6.02 31.60 6.24
CA ASN A 498 -4.72 31.88 5.63
C ASN A 498 -4.42 33.38 5.54
N LYS A 499 -5.43 34.21 5.24
CA LYS A 499 -5.25 35.67 5.24
C LYS A 499 -4.85 36.21 6.62
N TYR A 500 -5.33 35.59 7.70
CA TYR A 500 -5.01 36.00 9.07
C TYR A 500 -3.73 35.34 9.63
N SER A 501 -3.34 34.18 9.10
CA SER A 501 -2.11 33.47 9.50
C SER A 501 -1.03 33.61 8.42
N ASN A 502 -0.30 34.74 8.42
CA ASN A 502 0.83 35.04 7.52
C ASN A 502 2.02 34.05 7.60
N ILE A 503 1.83 32.84 8.12
CA ILE A 503 2.86 31.84 8.36
C ILE A 503 2.66 30.72 7.34
N ASN A 504 3.38 30.80 6.22
CA ASN A 504 3.46 29.74 5.23
C ASN A 504 4.19 28.53 5.81
N ASN A 505 3.43 27.49 6.18
CA ASN A 505 4.01 26.28 6.74
C ASN A 505 3.91 25.11 5.77
N ASN A 506 4.89 25.05 4.87
CA ASN A 506 5.00 23.99 3.86
C ASN A 506 5.19 22.59 4.46
N CYS A 507 5.35 22.45 5.79
CA CYS A 507 5.54 21.16 6.46
C CYS A 507 4.44 20.15 6.14
N VAL A 508 3.16 20.57 6.11
CA VAL A 508 2.05 19.64 5.83
C VAL A 508 2.11 19.17 4.37
N SER A 509 2.39 20.08 3.43
CA SER A 509 2.58 19.75 2.02
C SER A 509 3.76 18.78 1.79
N LEU A 510 4.90 19.01 2.46
CA LEU A 510 6.07 18.12 2.38
C LEU A 510 5.79 16.74 2.99
N LEU A 511 5.10 16.70 4.14
CA LEU A 511 4.74 15.44 4.81
C LEU A 511 3.73 14.65 3.96
N LEU A 512 2.73 15.33 3.42
CA LEU A 512 1.78 14.76 2.45
C LEU A 512 2.51 14.17 1.25
N ALA A 513 3.41 14.93 0.63
CA ALA A 513 4.17 14.47 -0.52
C ALA A 513 4.99 13.21 -0.21
N GLY A 514 5.65 13.16 0.95
CA GLY A 514 6.38 11.98 1.41
C GLY A 514 5.48 10.74 1.59
N LEU A 515 4.31 10.91 2.22
CA LEU A 515 3.37 9.80 2.42
C LEU A 515 2.70 9.35 1.12
N ILE A 516 2.31 10.30 0.26
CA ILE A 516 1.80 9.99 -1.09
C ILE A 516 2.84 9.18 -1.86
N THR A 517 4.10 9.63 -1.84
CA THR A 517 5.20 8.89 -2.48
C THR A 517 5.28 7.47 -1.94
N GLN A 518 5.30 7.28 -0.62
CA GLN A 518 5.35 5.95 -0.01
C GLN A 518 4.20 5.05 -0.45
N GLU A 519 2.98 5.58 -0.44
CA GLU A 519 1.80 4.79 -0.81
C GLU A 519 1.78 4.47 -2.30
N VAL A 520 2.09 5.43 -3.17
CA VAL A 520 2.24 5.21 -4.61
C VAL A 520 3.32 4.16 -4.88
N LEU A 521 4.45 4.18 -4.15
CA LEU A 521 5.49 3.15 -4.25
C LEU A 521 4.98 1.77 -3.84
N LYS A 522 4.24 1.63 -2.73
CA LYS A 522 3.63 0.34 -2.32
C LYS A 522 2.69 -0.20 -3.40
N ILE A 523 1.86 0.67 -3.96
CA ILE A 523 0.91 0.31 -5.01
C ILE A 523 1.65 -0.11 -6.29
N CYS A 524 2.68 0.65 -6.68
CA CYS A 524 3.47 0.40 -7.88
C CYS A 524 4.31 -0.88 -7.78
N THR A 525 4.93 -1.10 -6.63
CA THR A 525 5.79 -2.27 -6.39
C THR A 525 4.97 -3.53 -6.12
N LEU A 526 3.69 -3.43 -5.75
CA LEU A 526 2.89 -4.53 -5.18
C LEU A 526 3.49 -5.07 -3.87
N PHE A 527 4.30 -4.24 -3.20
CA PHE A 527 5.01 -4.57 -1.97
C PHE A 527 4.30 -3.91 -0.79
N LEU A 528 3.84 -4.73 0.15
CA LEU A 528 3.05 -4.35 1.32
C LEU A 528 1.65 -3.82 1.01
N LYS A 529 0.79 -3.90 2.03
CA LYS A 529 -0.55 -3.33 2.01
C LYS A 529 -0.45 -1.80 2.00
N PRO A 530 -1.03 -1.09 1.02
CA PRO A 530 -1.16 0.36 1.14
C PRO A 530 -2.08 0.69 2.32
N TYR A 531 -1.95 1.85 2.93
CA TYR A 531 -2.90 2.34 3.92
C TYR A 531 -3.94 3.22 3.24
N LEU A 532 -5.13 3.33 3.83
CA LEU A 532 -6.18 4.18 3.28
C LEU A 532 -6.37 5.38 4.20
N ASN A 533 -6.51 6.53 3.56
CA ASN A 533 -7.00 7.82 4.06
C ASN A 533 -6.26 8.34 5.28
N TYR A 534 -5.60 9.46 5.06
CA TYR A 534 -4.88 10.19 6.08
C TYR A 534 -5.33 11.65 6.07
N PHE A 535 -5.53 12.19 7.27
CA PHE A 535 -5.84 13.60 7.49
C PHE A 535 -4.76 14.18 8.39
N PHE A 536 -4.23 15.33 7.99
CA PHE A 536 -3.12 16.00 8.66
C PHE A 536 -3.55 17.37 9.12
N TYR A 537 -3.11 17.70 10.34
CA TYR A 537 -3.22 19.03 10.88
C TYR A 537 -1.95 19.40 11.63
N LYS A 538 -1.51 20.66 11.53
CA LYS A 538 -0.46 21.21 12.38
C LYS A 538 -1.09 22.20 13.37
N ARG A 539 -1.11 21.80 14.65
CA ARG A 539 -1.70 22.55 15.76
C ARG A 539 -0.84 23.77 16.08
N TYR A 540 -1.42 24.96 15.97
CA TYR A 540 -0.88 26.14 16.61
C TYR A 540 -1.02 26.01 18.13
N GLU A 541 0.09 26.19 18.85
CA GLU A 541 0.06 26.27 20.31
C GLU A 541 -0.24 27.68 20.78
#